data_AF-A0A8X8Y185-F1
#
_entry.id   AF-A0A8X8Y185-F1
#
_cell.length_a   1.000
_cell.length_b   1.000
_cell.length_c   1.000
_cell.angle_alpha   90.00
_cell.angle_beta   90.00
_cell.angle_gamma   90.00
#
_symmetry.space_group_name_H-M   'P 1'
#
loop_
_entity.id
_entity.type
_entity.pdbx_description
1 polymer ?
#
loop_
_entity_poly.entity_id
_entity_poly.type
_entity_poly.pdbx_seq_one_letter_code
_entity_poly.pdbx_strand_id
1 'polypeptide(L)'
;MSTGEFLNVDPVEMKFPFELKKQISCSLQVSNKTESHVAFKIKTTNPKKYCVRPNTGIVLPRSTCDIVVTMQAQKELPTEMQCKDKFLLQSVIAPAGTSPKDITAEMANSLTSKLTEEKAAAVQQGNKIRQELDVLKRDGKKRSGVSIALVIIIGVVGLVMGYLFKST
;
A
#
# COMPACT_ATOMS: atom_id res chain seq x y z
N MET A 1 4.05 -15.62 0.50
CA MET A 1 3.28 -14.96 1.58
C MET A 1 2.59 -13.73 0.98
N SER A 2 1.44 -13.89 0.30
CA SER A 2 0.69 -12.77 -0.26
C SER A 2 -0.11 -12.10 0.85
N THR A 3 0.30 -10.91 1.23
CA THR A 3 -0.39 -10.05 2.18
C THR A 3 -1.80 -9.70 1.67
N GLY A 4 -2.84 -10.13 2.40
CA GLY A 4 -4.03 -9.29 2.60
C GLY A 4 -5.24 -9.41 1.68
N GLU A 5 -5.33 -10.39 0.77
CA GLU A 5 -6.56 -10.61 -0.03
C GLU A 5 -7.22 -11.95 0.32
N PHE A 6 -8.06 -11.94 1.35
CA PHE A 6 -8.92 -13.09 1.68
C PHE A 6 -10.01 -13.33 0.63
N LEU A 7 -10.35 -12.28 -0.12
CA LEU A 7 -11.43 -12.23 -1.08
C LEU A 7 -10.88 -11.90 -2.48
N ASN A 8 -11.41 -12.57 -3.49
CA ASN A 8 -11.19 -12.25 -4.90
C ASN A 8 -12.37 -11.44 -5.44
N VAL A 9 -12.12 -10.45 -6.29
CA VAL A 9 -13.14 -9.56 -6.83
C VAL A 9 -13.18 -9.66 -8.35
N ASP A 10 -14.37 -9.85 -8.92
CA ASP A 10 -14.56 -9.90 -10.37
C ASP A 10 -15.89 -9.22 -10.79
N PRO A 11 -15.88 -8.23 -11.70
CA PRO A 11 -14.71 -7.60 -12.31
C PRO A 11 -14.01 -6.61 -11.37
N VAL A 12 -12.71 -6.41 -11.55
CA VAL A 12 -11.90 -5.42 -10.81
C VAL A 12 -12.25 -3.98 -11.24
N GLU A 13 -12.61 -3.80 -12.52
CA GLU A 13 -13.02 -2.52 -13.08
C GLU A 13 -14.49 -2.56 -13.50
N MET A 14 -15.25 -1.57 -13.05
CA MET A 14 -16.68 -1.46 -13.35
C MET A 14 -16.91 -0.33 -14.36
N LYS A 15 -17.70 -0.63 -15.40
CA LYS A 15 -18.10 0.35 -16.41
C LYS A 15 -19.55 0.75 -16.19
N PHE A 16 -19.78 2.04 -16.02
CA PHE A 16 -21.11 2.64 -15.90
C PHE A 16 -21.38 3.49 -17.13
N PRO A 17 -22.15 2.99 -18.13
CA PRO A 17 -22.39 3.74 -19.35
C PRO A 17 -23.29 4.95 -19.04
N PHE A 18 -22.74 6.16 -18.95
CA PHE A 18 -23.49 7.32 -18.47
C PHE A 18 -24.79 7.58 -19.25
N GLU A 19 -25.90 7.71 -18.51
CA GLU A 19 -27.20 8.15 -19.03
C GLU A 19 -27.80 9.22 -18.11
N LEU A 20 -28.23 10.34 -18.72
CA LEU A 20 -28.87 11.45 -18.00
C LEU A 20 -30.17 10.99 -17.33
N LYS A 21 -30.38 11.44 -16.09
CA LYS A 21 -31.60 11.18 -15.30
C LYS A 21 -31.92 9.70 -15.06
N LYS A 22 -30.98 8.78 -15.30
CA LYS A 22 -31.16 7.34 -15.04
C LYS A 22 -30.17 6.82 -14.01
N GLN A 23 -30.65 5.86 -13.22
CA GLN A 23 -29.78 5.07 -12.36
C GLN A 23 -29.20 3.91 -13.17
N ILE A 24 -27.96 3.56 -12.86
CA ILE A 24 -27.23 2.53 -13.59
C ILE A 24 -26.58 1.62 -12.58
N SER A 25 -26.84 0.33 -12.68
CA SER A 25 -26.29 -0.68 -11.77
C SER A 25 -25.30 -1.57 -12.49
N CYS A 26 -24.28 -1.99 -11.77
CA CYS A 26 -23.34 -3.01 -12.20
C CYS A 26 -23.05 -3.93 -11.01
N SER A 27 -22.91 -5.22 -11.29
CA SER A 27 -22.67 -6.25 -10.29
C SER A 27 -21.21 -6.68 -10.31
N LEU A 28 -20.65 -6.91 -9.13
CA LEU A 28 -19.36 -7.54 -8.95
C LEU A 28 -19.50 -8.73 -7.98
N GLN A 29 -18.71 -9.76 -8.20
CA GLN A 29 -18.64 -10.94 -7.36
C GLN A 29 -17.44 -10.87 -6.43
N VAL A 30 -17.68 -11.20 -5.17
CA VAL A 30 -16.64 -11.30 -4.14
C VAL A 30 -16.55 -12.74 -3.67
N SER A 31 -15.46 -13.42 -3.99
CA SER A 31 -15.27 -14.85 -3.73
C SER A 31 -14.26 -15.08 -2.61
N ASN A 32 -14.65 -15.81 -1.57
CA ASN A 32 -13.78 -16.19 -0.46
C ASN A 32 -12.98 -17.45 -0.80
N LYS A 33 -11.65 -17.30 -0.89
CA LYS A 33 -10.73 -18.42 -1.18
C LYS A 33 -10.27 -19.16 0.08
N THR A 34 -10.68 -18.69 1.26
CA THR A 34 -10.26 -19.23 2.54
C THR A 34 -11.27 -20.24 3.10
N GLU A 35 -10.83 -21.02 4.08
CA GLU A 35 -11.67 -21.94 4.86
C GLU A 35 -12.31 -21.24 6.09
N SER A 36 -12.16 -19.92 6.22
CA SER A 36 -12.68 -19.12 7.34
C SER A 36 -13.79 -18.17 6.88
N HIS A 37 -14.60 -17.71 7.83
CA HIS A 37 -15.57 -16.65 7.54
C HIS A 37 -14.81 -15.34 7.33
N VAL A 38 -15.19 -14.56 6.32
CA VAL A 38 -14.52 -13.30 6.03
C VAL A 38 -15.53 -12.17 6.01
N ALA A 39 -15.38 -11.23 6.95
CA ALA A 39 -16.15 -10.00 6.95
C ALA A 39 -15.54 -9.02 5.94
N PHE A 40 -16.39 -8.29 5.22
CA PHE A 40 -15.98 -7.28 4.28
C PHE A 40 -16.72 -5.95 4.49
N LYS A 41 -16.07 -4.87 4.06
CA LYS A 41 -16.65 -3.53 3.98
C LYS A 41 -16.19 -2.83 2.72
N ILE A 42 -17.12 -2.22 2.01
CA ILE A 42 -16.83 -1.40 0.83
C ILE A 42 -16.94 0.07 1.19
N LYS A 43 -15.90 0.82 0.81
CA LYS A 43 -15.87 2.28 0.85
C LYS A 43 -15.74 2.83 -0.57
N THR A 44 -16.24 4.04 -0.80
CA THR A 44 -16.11 4.74 -2.07
C THR A 44 -15.60 6.15 -1.83
N THR A 45 -14.86 6.69 -2.79
CA THR A 45 -14.43 8.10 -2.78
C THR A 45 -15.59 9.07 -3.05
N ASN A 46 -16.75 8.59 -3.51
CA ASN A 46 -17.90 9.42 -3.85
C ASN A 46 -19.24 8.83 -3.38
N PRO A 47 -19.51 8.83 -2.06
CA PRO A 47 -20.68 8.16 -1.47
C PRO A 47 -22.03 8.78 -1.84
N LYS A 48 -22.06 10.04 -2.31
CA LYS A 48 -23.29 10.67 -2.80
C LYS A 48 -23.69 10.15 -4.19
N LYS A 49 -22.70 9.77 -5.01
CA LYS A 49 -22.91 9.32 -6.39
C LYS A 49 -23.22 7.84 -6.50
N TYR A 50 -22.76 7.01 -5.56
CA TYR A 50 -22.93 5.56 -5.63
C TYR A 50 -23.62 5.01 -4.40
N CYS A 51 -24.57 4.09 -4.63
CA CYS A 51 -25.12 3.22 -3.61
C CYS A 51 -24.51 1.83 -3.79
N VAL A 52 -24.01 1.22 -2.71
CA VAL A 52 -23.43 -0.13 -2.74
C VAL A 52 -24.26 -1.04 -1.85
N ARG A 53 -24.67 -2.21 -2.38
CA ARG A 53 -25.52 -3.18 -1.69
C ARG A 53 -25.05 -4.62 -1.95
N PRO A 54 -24.75 -5.41 -0.92
CA PRO A 54 -24.45 -4.99 0.46
C PRO A 54 -23.16 -4.15 0.53
N ASN A 55 -23.11 -3.13 1.40
CA ASN A 55 -21.86 -2.37 1.65
C ASN A 55 -20.96 -3.03 2.71
N THR A 56 -21.50 -3.95 3.49
CA THR A 56 -20.87 -4.68 4.57
C THR A 56 -21.54 -6.05 4.67
N GLY A 57 -20.76 -7.10 4.91
CA GLY A 57 -21.30 -8.44 5.00
C GLY A 57 -20.24 -9.47 5.35
N ILE A 58 -20.64 -10.74 5.38
CA ILE A 58 -19.77 -11.88 5.64
C ILE A 58 -19.87 -12.83 4.46
N VAL A 59 -18.72 -13.21 3.91
CA VAL A 59 -18.63 -14.27 2.91
C VAL A 59 -18.22 -15.55 3.62
N LEU A 60 -19.03 -16.59 3.47
CA LEU A 60 -18.77 -17.90 4.04
C LEU A 60 -17.49 -18.52 3.43
N PRO A 61 -16.87 -19.50 4.11
CA PRO A 61 -15.77 -20.28 3.55
C PRO A 61 -16.12 -20.78 2.14
N ARG A 62 -15.16 -20.67 1.21
CA ARG A 62 -15.27 -21.21 -0.16
C ARG A 62 -16.53 -20.77 -0.94
N SER A 63 -17.12 -19.64 -0.57
CA SER A 63 -18.36 -19.13 -1.12
C SER A 63 -18.19 -17.78 -1.81
N THR A 64 -19.19 -17.35 -2.57
CA THR A 64 -19.21 -16.09 -3.30
C THR A 64 -20.40 -15.23 -2.87
N CYS A 65 -20.22 -13.91 -2.91
CA CYS A 65 -21.25 -12.93 -2.64
C CYS A 65 -21.34 -11.95 -3.81
N ASP A 66 -22.54 -11.69 -4.31
CA ASP A 66 -22.79 -10.66 -5.31
C ASP A 66 -22.99 -9.30 -4.63
N ILE A 67 -22.36 -8.28 -5.19
CA ILE A 67 -22.46 -6.90 -4.74
C ILE A 67 -22.90 -6.05 -5.90
N VAL A 68 -23.99 -5.31 -5.71
CA VAL A 68 -24.54 -4.39 -6.69
C VAL A 68 -24.10 -2.97 -6.33
N VAL A 69 -23.49 -2.31 -7.28
CA VAL A 69 -23.15 -0.88 -7.20
C VAL A 69 -24.06 -0.14 -8.15
N THR A 70 -24.85 0.79 -7.62
CA THR A 70 -25.78 1.62 -8.37
C THR A 70 -25.33 3.07 -8.38
N MET A 71 -24.98 3.59 -9.56
CA MET A 71 -24.76 5.01 -9.79
C MET A 71 -26.10 5.75 -9.76
N GLN A 72 -26.16 6.81 -8.96
CA GLN A 72 -27.33 7.67 -8.83
C GLN A 72 -27.54 8.50 -10.10
N ALA A 73 -28.81 8.79 -10.41
CA ALA A 73 -29.21 9.59 -11.55
C ALA A 73 -28.57 10.99 -11.49
N GLN A 74 -27.78 11.32 -12.50
CA GLN A 74 -27.15 12.64 -12.62
C GLN A 74 -28.13 13.60 -13.34
N LYS A 75 -28.26 14.82 -12.82
CA LYS A 75 -29.12 15.87 -13.41
C LYS A 75 -28.44 16.63 -14.54
N GLU A 76 -27.12 16.67 -14.50
CA GLU A 76 -26.26 17.44 -15.40
C GLU A 76 -25.22 16.52 -16.05
N LEU A 77 -24.71 16.91 -17.21
CA LEU A 77 -23.59 16.24 -17.84
C LEU A 77 -22.34 16.46 -16.98
N PRO A 78 -21.57 15.41 -16.65
CA PRO A 78 -20.33 15.58 -15.93
C PRO A 78 -19.37 16.44 -16.76
N THR A 79 -18.76 17.45 -16.12
CA THR A 79 -17.84 18.41 -16.76
C THR A 79 -16.62 17.72 -17.37
N GLU A 80 -16.24 16.55 -16.85
CA GLU A 80 -15.26 15.65 -17.42
C GLU A 80 -15.88 14.27 -17.66
N MET A 81 -15.74 13.72 -18.87
CA MET A 81 -16.28 12.39 -19.22
C MET A 81 -15.56 11.21 -18.53
N GLN A 82 -14.50 11.47 -17.75
CA GLN A 82 -13.73 10.41 -17.08
C GLN A 82 -14.11 10.28 -15.61
N CYS A 83 -14.94 9.28 -15.29
CA CYS A 83 -15.18 8.89 -13.91
C CYS A 83 -13.97 8.12 -13.36
N LYS A 84 -13.18 8.75 -12.47
CA LYS A 84 -12.03 8.15 -11.77
C LYS A 84 -12.34 7.76 -10.32
N ASP A 85 -13.64 7.63 -10.00
CA ASP A 85 -14.09 7.26 -8.66
C ASP A 85 -13.55 5.86 -8.30
N LYS A 86 -13.15 5.66 -7.04
CA LYS A 86 -12.55 4.42 -6.57
C LYS A 86 -13.41 3.76 -5.50
N PHE A 87 -13.43 2.44 -5.53
CA PHE A 87 -14.01 1.60 -4.48
C PHE A 87 -12.91 0.84 -3.78
N LEU A 88 -13.00 0.73 -2.46
CA LEU A 88 -12.06 0.00 -1.62
C LEU A 88 -12.80 -1.10 -0.88
N LEU A 89 -12.45 -2.35 -1.15
CA LEU A 89 -12.89 -3.51 -0.41
C LEU A 89 -11.89 -3.80 0.72
N GLN A 90 -12.34 -3.65 1.97
CA GLN A 90 -11.58 -4.06 3.14
C GLN A 90 -12.11 -5.42 3.61
N SER A 91 -11.23 -6.34 3.99
CA SER A 91 -11.63 -7.68 4.45
C SER A 91 -10.82 -8.15 5.66
N VAL A 92 -11.44 -8.95 6.53
CA VAL A 92 -10.82 -9.58 7.70
C VAL A 92 -11.46 -10.92 8.01
N ILE A 93 -10.67 -11.84 8.54
CA ILE A 93 -11.17 -13.10 9.08
C ILE A 93 -12.09 -12.81 10.28
N ALA A 94 -13.30 -13.35 10.23
CA ALA A 94 -14.29 -13.27 11.29
C ALA A 94 -14.44 -14.63 12.00
N PRO A 95 -14.72 -14.66 13.31
CA PRO A 95 -15.09 -15.88 14.01
C PRO A 95 -16.34 -16.54 13.42
N ALA A 96 -16.43 -17.86 13.51
CA ALA A 96 -17.63 -18.60 13.13
C ALA A 96 -18.83 -18.13 13.98
N GLY A 97 -19.97 -17.89 13.34
CA GLY A 97 -21.19 -17.39 14.00
C GLY A 97 -21.31 -15.86 14.10
N THR A 98 -20.33 -15.10 13.61
CA THR A 98 -20.45 -13.64 13.47
C THR A 98 -21.61 -13.34 12.52
N SER A 99 -22.54 -12.46 12.91
CA SER A 99 -23.61 -11.99 12.02
C SER A 99 -23.20 -10.68 11.34
N PRO A 100 -23.84 -10.29 10.21
CA PRO A 100 -23.61 -8.99 9.59
C PRO A 100 -23.87 -7.80 10.51
N LYS A 101 -24.70 -7.97 11.56
CA LYS A 101 -24.99 -6.95 12.57
C LYS A 101 -23.83 -6.77 13.56
N ASP A 102 -23.03 -7.82 13.77
CA ASP A 102 -21.88 -7.82 14.68
C ASP A 102 -20.64 -7.23 14.02
N ILE A 103 -20.67 -6.95 12.71
CA ILE A 103 -19.69 -6.10 12.02
C ILE A 103 -19.89 -4.66 12.50
N THR A 104 -19.50 -4.44 13.74
CA THR A 104 -19.67 -3.20 14.48
C THR A 104 -18.63 -2.20 14.00
N ALA A 105 -18.84 -0.91 14.31
CA ALA A 105 -17.83 0.13 14.15
C ALA A 105 -16.47 -0.31 14.74
N GLU A 106 -16.45 -1.12 15.79
CA GLU A 106 -15.25 -1.69 16.39
C GLU A 106 -14.48 -2.64 15.48
N MET A 107 -15.15 -3.56 14.77
CA MET A 107 -14.47 -4.44 13.81
C MET A 107 -13.96 -3.64 12.60
N ALA A 108 -14.70 -2.61 12.18
CA ALA A 108 -14.28 -1.67 11.14
C ALA A 108 -13.10 -0.77 11.57
N ASN A 109 -13.05 -0.39 12.85
CA ASN A 109 -11.94 0.36 13.44
C ASN A 109 -10.73 -0.54 13.63
N SER A 110 -10.91 -1.79 14.06
CA SER A 110 -9.85 -2.81 14.16
C SER A 110 -9.26 -3.16 12.79
N LEU A 111 -10.11 -3.30 11.77
CA LEU A 111 -9.72 -3.40 10.35
C LEU A 111 -8.82 -2.25 9.92
N THR A 112 -9.16 -1.04 10.36
CA THR A 112 -8.40 0.17 10.02
C THR A 112 -7.11 0.27 10.84
N SER A 113 -7.14 -0.06 12.13
CA SER A 113 -5.99 0.03 13.04
C SER A 113 -4.91 -0.99 12.71
N LYS A 114 -5.28 -2.26 12.49
CA LYS A 114 -4.34 -3.32 12.11
C LYS A 114 -3.61 -2.97 10.81
N LEU A 115 -4.34 -2.45 9.82
CA LEU A 115 -3.74 -2.04 8.54
C LEU A 115 -2.79 -0.85 8.71
N THR A 116 -3.11 0.09 9.60
CA THR A 116 -2.23 1.24 9.90
C THR A 116 -0.98 0.82 10.69
N GLU A 117 -1.09 -0.14 11.61
CA GLU A 117 0.02 -0.67 12.39
C GLU A 117 1.00 -1.45 11.52
N GLU A 118 0.51 -2.38 10.67
CA GLU A 118 1.38 -3.11 9.74
C GLU A 118 2.09 -2.15 8.76
N LYS A 119 1.38 -1.13 8.26
CA LYS A 119 1.98 -0.10 7.40
C LYS A 119 3.04 0.70 8.14
N ALA A 120 2.80 1.08 9.39
CA ALA A 120 3.78 1.81 10.21
C ALA A 120 5.04 0.97 10.47
N ALA A 121 4.88 -0.31 10.80
CA ALA A 121 5.99 -1.24 10.99
C ALA A 121 6.83 -1.42 9.71
N ALA A 122 6.16 -1.57 8.55
CA ALA A 122 6.84 -1.69 7.26
C ALA A 122 7.61 -0.41 6.88
N VAL A 123 7.03 0.76 7.13
CA VAL A 123 7.70 2.06 6.90
C VAL A 123 8.92 2.22 7.82
N GLN A 124 8.80 1.82 9.08
CA GLN A 124 9.90 1.87 10.04
C GLN A 124 11.06 0.94 9.63
N GLN A 125 10.74 -0.27 9.16
CA GLN A 125 11.73 -1.21 8.65
C GLN A 125 12.45 -0.67 7.40
N GLY A 126 11.70 -0.06 6.47
CA GLY A 126 12.27 0.58 5.27
C GLY A 126 13.21 1.76 5.60
N ASN A 127 12.84 2.59 6.58
CA ASN A 127 13.68 3.69 7.04
C ASN A 127 14.98 3.19 7.69
N LYS A 128 14.92 2.12 8.48
CA LYS A 128 16.12 1.49 9.08
C LYS A 128 17.09 1.01 8.00
N ILE A 129 16.59 0.30 6.98
CA ILE A 129 17.43 -0.20 5.87
C ILE A 129 18.09 0.96 5.12
N ARG A 130 17.37 2.07 4.86
CA ARG A 130 17.94 3.26 4.22
C ARG A 130 19.06 3.89 5.06
N GLN A 131 18.90 3.92 6.37
CA GLN A 131 19.90 4.46 7.28
C GLN A 131 21.19 3.61 7.29
N GLU A 132 21.06 2.28 7.33
CA GLU A 132 22.19 1.34 7.24
C GLU A 132 22.96 1.51 5.91
N LEU A 133 22.23 1.69 4.80
CA LEU A 133 22.83 1.91 3.48
C LEU A 133 23.62 3.23 3.41
N ASP A 134 23.13 4.30 4.03
CA ASP A 134 23.80 5.60 4.08
C ASP A 134 25.07 5.57 4.95
N VAL A 135 25.08 4.75 6.01
CA VAL A 135 26.28 4.50 6.83
C VAL A 135 27.33 3.75 6.00
N LEU A 136 26.95 2.65 5.35
CA LEU A 136 27.88 1.85 4.52
C LEU A 136 28.45 2.65 3.33
N LYS A 137 27.66 3.53 2.71
CA LYS A 137 28.15 4.44 1.65
C LYS A 137 29.18 5.46 2.17
N ARG A 138 29.04 5.95 3.40
CA ARG A 138 30.01 6.87 4.01
C ARG A 138 31.34 6.18 4.31
N ASP A 139 31.31 4.90 4.69
CA ASP A 139 32.53 4.13 4.93
C ASP A 139 33.22 3.69 3.63
N GLY A 140 32.44 3.34 2.60
CA GLY A 140 32.99 3.04 1.27
C GLY A 140 33.69 4.24 0.61
N LYS A 141 33.24 5.47 0.88
CA LYS A 141 33.84 6.69 0.31
C LYS A 141 35.12 7.15 1.03
N LYS A 142 35.39 6.68 2.25
CA LYS A 142 36.59 7.04 3.02
C LYS A 142 37.86 6.29 2.59
N ARG A 143 37.78 5.34 1.65
CA ARG A 143 38.93 4.51 1.25
C ARG A 143 39.61 4.87 -0.07
N SER A 144 39.23 5.98 -0.72
CA SER A 144 39.85 6.41 -1.97
C SER A 144 40.49 7.80 -1.84
N GLY A 145 41.59 7.87 -1.10
CA GLY A 145 42.49 9.01 -1.14
C GLY A 145 43.85 8.58 -0.63
N VAL A 146 44.91 8.79 -1.42
CA VAL A 146 46.29 8.70 -0.91
C VAL A 146 46.36 9.65 0.29
N SER A 147 46.66 9.11 1.47
CA SER A 147 46.73 9.90 2.69
C SER A 147 47.73 11.03 2.49
N ILE A 148 47.33 12.28 2.75
CA ILE A 148 48.20 13.46 2.67
C ILE A 148 49.47 13.25 3.51
N ALA A 149 49.38 12.48 4.60
CA ALA A 149 50.53 12.10 5.42
C ALA A 149 51.59 11.31 4.62
N LEU A 150 51.21 10.41 3.71
CA LEU A 150 52.16 9.67 2.88
C LEU A 150 52.88 10.60 1.90
N VAL A 151 52.19 11.59 1.34
CA VAL A 151 52.80 12.60 0.46
C VAL A 151 53.85 13.42 1.21
N ILE A 152 53.54 13.83 2.44
CA ILE A 152 54.46 14.56 3.31
C ILE A 152 55.68 13.69 3.67
N ILE A 153 55.47 12.43 4.06
CA ILE A 153 56.55 11.50 4.41
C ILE A 153 57.51 11.32 3.23
N ILE A 154 56.99 11.07 2.02
CA ILE A 154 57.83 10.91 0.81
C ILE A 154 58.61 12.20 0.53
N GLY A 155 58.00 13.38 0.70
CA GLY A 155 58.67 14.67 0.54
C GLY A 155 59.82 14.88 1.54
N VAL A 156 59.61 14.58 2.82
CA VAL A 156 60.64 14.72 3.86
C VAL A 156 61.78 13.73 3.64
N VAL A 157 61.47 12.47 3.33
CA VAL A 157 62.50 11.46 3.03
C VAL A 157 63.32 11.87 1.81
N GLY A 158 62.67 12.39 0.76
CA GLY A 158 63.36 12.92 -0.43
C GLY A 158 64.26 14.11 -0.11
N LEU A 159 63.82 15.02 0.75
CA LEU A 159 64.62 16.18 1.17
C LEU A 159 65.83 15.77 2.00
N VAL A 160 65.67 14.85 2.94
CA VAL A 160 66.78 14.32 3.76
C VAL A 160 67.77 13.55 2.90
N MET A 161 67.31 12.66 2.02
CA MET A 161 68.18 11.93 1.10
C MET A 161 68.92 12.87 0.14
N GLY A 162 68.22 13.88 -0.40
CA GLY A 162 68.85 14.90 -1.24
C GLY A 162 69.91 15.72 -0.50
N TYR A 163 69.67 16.01 0.79
CA TYR A 163 70.66 16.68 1.64
C TYR A 163 71.89 15.80 1.91
N LEU A 164 71.67 14.52 2.21
CA LEU A 164 72.76 13.56 2.45
C LEU A 164 73.61 13.33 1.20
N PHE A 165 72.98 13.18 0.03
CA PHE A 165 73.69 13.00 -1.25
C PHE A 165 74.47 14.25 -1.70
N LYS A 166 74.04 15.45 -1.31
CA LYS A 166 74.79 16.69 -1.57
C LYS A 166 75.94 16.90 -0.57
N SER A 167 75.84 16.29 0.62
CA SER A 167 76.81 16.43 1.71
C SER A 167 77.97 15.41 1.64
N THR A 168 77.97 14.53 0.64
CA THR A 168 79.08 13.59 0.34
C THR A 168 79.71 13.99 -0.99
#